data_AF-A0AAV5CKX1-F1
#
_entry.id   AF-A0AAV5CKX1-F1
#
_cell.length_a   1.000
_cell.length_b   1.000
_cell.length_c   1.000
_cell.angle_alpha   90.00
_cell.angle_beta   90.00
_cell.angle_gamma   90.00
#
_symmetry.space_group_name_H-M   'P 1'
#
loop_
_entity.id
_entity.type
_entity.pdbx_description
1 polymer ?
#
loop_
_entity_poly.entity_id
_entity_poly.type
_entity_poly.pdbx_seq_one_letter_code
_entity_poly.pdbx_strand_id
1 'polypeptide(L)'
;MAKPTVVVPEVGATAACPCPGTTLFPYPPPRAGIVTAAVRRKCLQVDLGAAAGLLGAGAWGVESMRASSPTHAKAAAALVDDDHRAAWMVRHPSALDKFDQIVGGVARASGSSCSSTYDGTLSPIVNDPDAAFMSETMRMAVRSVAKHFPTAIVSGRCRDKVFEFVKLAELYYAGSHGMDIKGPAKASSRHAKANKVHDRLVELTRSVPGAKVENNKFCVSVHFRCVDEKMWGELAETVKGVMREYPKLRLTQGRMVFEVRPTIKWDKGKALEFLLESLGFADCNNVLPVYIGDDRTDEDAFKVLRRRGQGVGILVSKHPKETTASYSLQEPAEVMEFLLRLVEWKRLSRASLRMQQ
;
A
#
# COMPACT_ATOMS: atom_id res chain seq x y z
N MET A 1 -17.11 -32.53 -38.82
CA MET A 1 -16.12 -33.62 -38.69
C MET A 1 -14.78 -33.08 -39.15
N ALA A 2 -13.62 -33.35 -38.55
CA ALA A 2 -13.33 -33.95 -37.24
C ALA A 2 -12.03 -33.32 -36.68
N LYS A 3 -11.75 -33.45 -35.38
CA LYS A 3 -10.47 -33.04 -34.78
C LYS A 3 -9.50 -34.23 -34.72
N PRO A 4 -8.19 -34.06 -34.96
CA PRO A 4 -7.19 -35.01 -34.49
C PRO A 4 -6.93 -34.78 -32.99
N THR A 5 -7.14 -35.82 -32.18
CA THR A 5 -6.69 -35.88 -30.78
C THR A 5 -5.33 -36.60 -30.74
N VAL A 6 -4.36 -36.07 -29.99
CA VAL A 6 -3.09 -36.77 -29.71
C VAL A 6 -3.15 -37.35 -28.30
N VAL A 7 -2.71 -38.61 -28.16
CA VAL A 7 -2.84 -39.42 -26.94
C VAL A 7 -1.49 -39.55 -26.23
N VAL A 8 -1.50 -39.56 -24.90
CA VAL A 8 -0.33 -39.78 -24.04
C VAL A 8 -0.28 -41.25 -23.60
N PRO A 9 0.89 -41.93 -23.63
CA PRO A 9 1.09 -43.19 -22.94
C PRO A 9 1.68 -42.99 -21.53
N GLU A 10 0.99 -43.46 -20.50
CA GLU A 10 1.63 -43.82 -19.22
C GLU A 10 2.28 -45.21 -19.33
N VAL A 11 3.32 -45.47 -18.54
CA VAL A 11 3.81 -46.82 -18.24
C VAL A 11 4.16 -46.88 -16.74
N GLY A 12 3.76 -47.97 -16.06
CA GLY A 12 3.86 -48.12 -14.61
C GLY A 12 5.25 -48.48 -14.07
N ALA A 13 5.35 -48.59 -12.74
CA ALA A 13 6.61 -48.79 -12.01
C ALA A 13 6.66 -50.11 -11.21
N THR A 14 7.86 -50.60 -10.88
CA THR A 14 8.08 -51.57 -9.77
C THR A 14 9.53 -51.59 -9.22
N ALA A 15 9.61 -51.64 -7.88
CA ALA A 15 10.56 -52.39 -7.02
C ALA A 15 12.12 -52.23 -7.09
N ALA A 16 12.66 -51.59 -6.04
CA ALA A 16 13.64 -52.10 -5.05
C ALA A 16 15.11 -52.52 -5.40
N CYS A 17 16.06 -51.85 -4.71
CA CYS A 17 17.24 -52.32 -3.91
C CYS A 17 18.08 -53.58 -4.28
N PRO A 18 19.40 -53.66 -3.92
CA PRO A 18 20.05 -53.00 -2.76
C PRO A 18 21.44 -52.34 -2.99
N CYS A 19 21.99 -51.74 -1.93
CA CYS A 19 23.39 -51.26 -1.82
C CYS A 19 24.36 -52.38 -1.37
N PRO A 20 25.68 -52.23 -1.56
CA PRO A 20 26.54 -51.66 -0.49
C PRO A 20 27.65 -50.71 -1.01
N GLY A 21 28.35 -49.92 -0.19
CA GLY A 21 28.22 -49.62 1.24
C GLY A 21 29.52 -49.06 1.86
N THR A 22 29.43 -48.30 2.97
CA THR A 22 30.55 -47.72 3.78
C THR A 22 31.46 -46.71 3.06
N THR A 23 31.97 -45.61 3.65
CA THR A 23 32.07 -45.05 5.03
C THR A 23 31.74 -43.51 4.98
N LEU A 24 31.61 -42.68 6.04
CA LEU A 24 31.51 -42.82 7.52
C LEU A 24 30.78 -41.56 8.11
N PHE A 25 30.86 -41.37 9.44
CA PHE A 25 30.42 -40.23 10.28
C PHE A 25 31.61 -39.84 11.24
N PRO A 26 31.61 -38.80 12.13
CA PRO A 26 30.47 -38.31 12.94
C PRO A 26 30.40 -36.81 13.42
N TYR A 27 29.25 -36.51 14.07
CA TYR A 27 28.97 -35.46 15.09
C TYR A 27 28.60 -36.17 16.43
N PRO A 28 28.37 -35.51 17.61
CA PRO A 28 28.74 -34.17 18.10
C PRO A 28 29.77 -34.23 19.28
N PRO A 29 29.53 -34.24 20.64
CA PRO A 29 28.33 -34.04 21.50
C PRO A 29 28.38 -32.78 22.46
N PRO A 30 28.51 -32.76 23.84
CA PRO A 30 27.69 -31.82 24.65
C PRO A 30 28.28 -31.07 25.90
N ARG A 31 27.65 -29.92 26.23
CA ARG A 31 27.33 -29.34 27.58
C ARG A 31 28.38 -29.17 28.72
N ALA A 32 28.57 -27.90 29.12
CA ALA A 32 28.59 -27.37 30.50
C ALA A 32 28.33 -25.83 30.48
N GLY A 33 27.89 -25.11 31.53
CA GLY A 33 27.41 -25.57 32.85
C GLY A 33 27.67 -24.61 34.05
N ILE A 34 27.30 -23.33 34.01
CA ILE A 34 27.45 -22.36 35.14
C ILE A 34 26.15 -21.56 35.40
N VAL A 35 25.96 -21.07 36.63
CA VAL A 35 24.65 -20.70 37.21
C VAL A 35 24.61 -19.25 37.77
N THR A 36 23.50 -18.56 37.49
CA THR A 36 22.96 -17.30 38.10
C THR A 36 23.84 -16.06 38.28
N ALA A 37 23.35 -14.94 37.70
CA ALA A 37 23.11 -13.71 38.45
C ALA A 37 21.76 -13.10 37.97
N ALA A 38 20.77 -12.99 38.85
CA ALA A 38 19.38 -12.69 38.46
C ALA A 38 18.96 -11.25 38.76
N VAL A 39 19.02 -10.35 37.77
CA VAL A 39 18.49 -8.98 37.88
C VAL A 39 16.99 -8.96 37.59
N ARG A 40 16.18 -8.98 38.66
CA ARG A 40 14.72 -9.16 38.61
C ARG A 40 13.96 -7.89 38.20
N ARG A 41 13.99 -7.50 36.93
CA ARG A 41 13.10 -6.46 36.40
C ARG A 41 11.64 -6.97 36.35
N LYS A 42 10.79 -6.49 37.27
CA LYS A 42 9.33 -6.59 37.13
C LYS A 42 8.89 -5.74 35.95
N CYS A 43 8.56 -6.37 34.82
CA CYS A 43 7.68 -5.74 33.83
C CYS A 43 6.23 -6.05 34.23
N LEU A 44 5.34 -5.06 34.28
CA LEU A 44 3.91 -5.32 34.39
C LEU A 44 3.40 -5.76 33.02
N GLN A 45 3.36 -7.07 32.80
CA GLN A 45 2.63 -7.66 31.70
C GLN A 45 1.13 -7.45 31.95
N VAL A 46 0.56 -6.44 31.30
CA VAL A 46 -0.90 -6.27 31.24
C VAL A 46 -1.44 -7.29 30.24
N ASP A 47 -2.16 -8.29 30.72
CA ASP A 47 -2.69 -9.36 29.88
C ASP A 47 -3.82 -8.87 28.96
N LEU A 48 -3.43 -8.37 27.79
CA LEU A 48 -4.29 -8.22 26.61
C LEU A 48 -4.67 -9.58 25.96
N GLY A 49 -4.51 -10.69 26.70
CA GLY A 49 -4.80 -12.07 26.30
C GLY A 49 -6.23 -12.55 26.57
N ALA A 50 -7.15 -11.68 27.01
CA ALA A 50 -8.49 -12.06 27.49
C ALA A 50 -9.68 -11.42 26.74
N ALA A 51 -9.48 -10.89 25.51
CA ALA A 51 -10.54 -10.24 24.73
C ALA A 51 -10.72 -10.77 23.30
N ALA A 52 -9.90 -11.72 22.84
CA ALA A 52 -9.88 -12.18 21.44
C ALA A 52 -10.98 -13.21 21.07
N GLY A 53 -11.74 -13.73 22.04
CA GLY A 53 -12.61 -14.89 21.85
C GLY A 53 -14.08 -14.60 21.47
N LEU A 54 -14.52 -13.33 21.46
CA LEU A 54 -15.96 -13.00 21.44
C LEU A 54 -16.36 -11.78 20.59
N LEU A 55 -15.50 -11.32 19.70
CA LEU A 55 -15.81 -10.23 18.75
C LEU A 55 -15.73 -10.70 17.30
N GLY A 56 -16.92 -10.86 16.68
CA GLY A 56 -17.05 -11.03 15.24
C GLY A 56 -16.59 -9.80 14.45
N ALA A 57 -16.52 -9.93 13.13
CA ALA A 57 -15.86 -8.96 12.26
C ALA A 57 -16.51 -7.55 12.26
N GLY A 58 -15.99 -6.64 13.10
CA GLY A 58 -16.21 -5.20 12.95
C GLY A 58 -16.39 -4.40 14.25
N ALA A 59 -15.30 -4.11 14.97
CA ALA A 59 -15.29 -3.10 16.04
C ALA A 59 -15.30 -1.66 15.47
N TRP A 60 -16.44 -1.27 14.87
CA TRP A 60 -16.65 0.04 14.24
C TRP A 60 -17.17 1.08 15.25
N GLY A 61 -16.30 1.51 16.17
CA GLY A 61 -16.61 2.52 17.19
C GLY A 61 -15.92 3.87 16.96
N VAL A 62 -16.33 4.88 17.74
CA VAL A 62 -15.73 6.24 17.73
C VAL A 62 -14.21 6.19 17.98
N GLU A 63 -13.72 5.22 18.75
CA GLU A 63 -12.29 4.99 18.98
C GLU A 63 -11.51 4.66 17.68
N SER A 64 -12.10 3.85 16.79
CA SER A 64 -11.52 3.57 15.47
C SER A 64 -11.50 4.83 14.60
N MET A 65 -12.53 5.68 14.71
CA MET A 65 -12.60 6.96 14.01
C MET A 65 -11.56 7.94 14.54
N ARG A 66 -11.38 8.03 15.87
CA ARG A 66 -10.31 8.78 16.56
C ARG A 66 -8.93 8.31 16.11
N ALA A 67 -8.65 7.01 16.06
CA ALA A 67 -7.38 6.47 15.56
C ALA A 67 -7.08 6.90 14.10
N SER A 68 -8.12 7.19 13.30
CA SER A 68 -7.97 7.71 11.93
C SER A 68 -7.80 9.24 11.84
N SER A 69 -8.01 9.96 12.95
CA SER A 69 -7.97 11.43 13.01
C SER A 69 -6.54 11.97 13.13
N PRO A 70 -6.11 12.94 12.27
CA PRO A 70 -4.78 13.54 12.36
C PRO A 70 -4.45 14.14 13.73
N THR A 71 -5.44 14.70 14.44
CA THR A 71 -5.23 15.33 15.77
C THR A 71 -4.94 14.29 16.83
N HIS A 72 -5.74 13.21 16.86
CA HIS A 72 -5.55 12.10 17.80
C HIS A 72 -4.30 11.28 17.47
N ALA A 73 -3.99 11.07 16.18
CA ALA A 73 -2.77 10.40 15.75
C ALA A 73 -1.51 11.19 16.15
N LYS A 74 -1.54 12.54 16.11
CA LYS A 74 -0.46 13.38 16.68
C LYS A 74 -0.35 13.23 18.19
N ALA A 75 -1.47 13.24 18.92
CA ALA A 75 -1.48 13.09 20.37
C ALA A 75 -0.93 11.72 20.81
N ALA A 76 -1.34 10.63 20.14
CA ALA A 76 -0.80 9.29 20.36
C ALA A 76 0.69 9.20 20.00
N ALA A 77 1.13 9.81 18.89
CA ALA A 77 2.53 9.84 18.50
C ALA A 77 3.42 10.65 19.47
N ALA A 78 2.88 11.69 20.12
CA ALA A 78 3.58 12.44 21.16
C ALA A 78 3.75 11.66 22.49
N LEU A 79 3.11 10.49 22.62
CA LEU A 79 3.30 9.54 23.72
C LEU A 79 4.24 8.37 23.35
N VAL A 80 4.78 8.36 22.13
CA VAL A 80 5.76 7.34 21.70
C VAL A 80 7.14 7.78 22.16
N ASP A 81 7.68 7.06 23.14
CA ASP A 81 9.03 7.27 23.66
C ASP A 81 10.11 7.12 22.58
N ASP A 82 11.22 7.85 22.75
CA ASP A 82 12.24 7.99 21.71
C ASP A 82 12.99 6.67 21.44
N ASP A 83 13.11 5.78 22.43
CA ASP A 83 13.64 4.42 22.24
C ASP A 83 12.76 3.60 21.28
N HIS A 84 11.43 3.73 21.37
CA HIS A 84 10.51 3.07 20.43
C HIS A 84 10.68 3.66 19.02
N ARG A 85 10.79 4.99 18.91
CA ARG A 85 10.99 5.67 17.63
C ARG A 85 12.32 5.27 16.98
N ALA A 86 13.41 5.18 17.75
CA ALA A 86 14.70 4.67 17.29
C ALA A 86 14.61 3.20 16.84
N ALA A 87 14.02 2.32 17.66
CA ALA A 87 13.83 0.91 17.33
C ALA A 87 12.88 0.68 16.13
N TRP A 88 12.02 1.65 15.79
CA TRP A 88 11.24 1.65 14.56
C TRP A 88 12.07 2.11 13.35
N MET A 89 12.86 3.20 13.47
CA MET A 89 13.74 3.68 12.40
C MET A 89 14.85 2.66 12.05
N VAL A 90 15.31 1.84 13.00
CA VAL A 90 16.23 0.71 12.70
C VAL A 90 15.56 -0.37 11.85
N ARG A 91 14.24 -0.60 11.99
CA ARG A 91 13.48 -1.60 11.21
C ARG A 91 13.00 -1.07 9.85
N HIS A 92 12.73 0.23 9.76
CA HIS A 92 12.21 0.90 8.55
C HIS A 92 13.01 2.19 8.27
N PRO A 93 14.33 2.08 7.94
CA PRO A 93 15.21 3.23 7.81
C PRO A 93 14.81 4.18 6.68
N SER A 94 15.28 5.42 6.75
CA SER A 94 15.08 6.44 5.72
C SER A 94 15.51 5.95 4.34
N ALA A 95 14.62 6.09 3.35
CA ALA A 95 14.93 5.78 1.95
C ALA A 95 15.88 6.81 1.30
N LEU A 96 16.08 7.98 1.92
CA LEU A 96 17.13 8.93 1.52
C LEU A 96 18.50 8.49 2.05
N ASP A 97 18.57 7.97 3.27
CA ASP A 97 19.81 7.49 3.92
C ASP A 97 20.28 6.16 3.34
N LYS A 98 19.33 5.37 2.81
CA LYS A 98 19.57 4.09 2.13
C LYS A 98 19.40 4.18 0.62
N PHE A 99 19.43 5.40 0.07
CA PHE A 99 19.22 5.66 -1.35
C PHE A 99 20.15 4.83 -2.24
N ASP A 100 21.46 4.80 -1.95
CA ASP A 100 22.46 4.05 -2.72
C ASP A 100 22.23 2.53 -2.70
N GLN A 101 21.73 1.99 -1.58
CA GLN A 101 21.32 0.59 -1.48
C GLN A 101 20.12 0.28 -2.37
N ILE A 102 19.13 1.19 -2.42
CA ILE A 102 17.93 1.08 -3.24
C ILE A 102 18.30 1.17 -4.73
N VAL A 103 19.05 2.19 -5.15
CA VAL A 103 19.45 2.31 -6.57
C VAL A 103 20.49 1.27 -6.97
N GLY A 104 21.30 0.73 -6.05
CA GLY A 104 22.10 -0.48 -6.26
C GLY A 104 21.27 -1.74 -6.52
N GLY A 105 20.00 -1.77 -6.13
CA GLY A 105 19.00 -2.72 -6.62
C GLY A 105 18.56 -2.39 -8.06
N VAL A 106 18.14 -1.15 -8.30
CA VAL A 106 17.66 -0.65 -9.61
C VAL A 106 18.73 -0.78 -10.72
N ALA A 107 20.01 -0.73 -10.35
CA ALA A 107 21.16 -0.88 -11.25
C ALA A 107 21.35 -2.32 -11.76
N ARG A 108 21.07 -3.31 -10.91
CA ARG A 108 21.23 -4.74 -11.23
C ARG A 108 20.01 -5.31 -11.94
N ALA A 109 18.85 -4.66 -11.78
CA ALA A 109 17.60 -5.08 -12.37
C ALA A 109 17.53 -4.81 -13.88
N SER A 110 17.11 -5.81 -14.66
CA SER A 110 16.82 -5.72 -16.10
C SER A 110 15.66 -4.76 -16.40
N GLY A 111 14.79 -4.49 -15.42
CA GLY A 111 13.74 -3.48 -15.49
C GLY A 111 13.44 -2.89 -14.12
N SER A 112 12.74 -1.75 -14.06
CA SER A 112 12.26 -1.15 -12.82
C SER A 112 11.10 -0.21 -13.11
N SER A 113 10.16 -0.12 -12.18
CA SER A 113 8.95 0.71 -12.29
C SER A 113 8.68 1.47 -10.99
N CYS A 114 8.11 2.67 -11.09
CA CYS A 114 7.72 3.46 -9.94
C CYS A 114 6.19 3.42 -9.77
N SER A 115 5.72 3.24 -8.54
CA SER A 115 4.31 3.37 -8.17
C SER A 115 4.21 4.24 -6.92
N SER A 116 3.20 5.09 -6.84
CA SER A 116 3.00 5.97 -5.69
C SER A 116 1.53 6.27 -5.44
N THR A 117 1.15 6.52 -4.19
CA THR A 117 -0.16 7.09 -3.89
C THR A 117 -0.22 8.58 -4.18
N TYR A 118 -1.44 9.09 -4.32
CA TYR A 118 -1.66 10.52 -4.50
C TYR A 118 -1.68 11.27 -3.16
N ASP A 119 -2.78 11.13 -2.42
CA ASP A 119 -2.93 11.70 -1.08
C ASP A 119 -1.86 11.14 -0.13
N GLY A 120 -1.34 11.98 0.77
CA GLY A 120 -0.36 11.59 1.80
C GLY A 120 1.07 11.41 1.32
N THR A 121 1.27 11.08 0.04
CA THR A 121 2.58 10.80 -0.56
C THR A 121 3.01 11.86 -1.57
N LEU A 122 2.16 12.18 -2.55
CA LEU A 122 2.44 13.17 -3.60
C LEU A 122 1.70 14.51 -3.40
N SER A 123 0.67 14.51 -2.55
CA SER A 123 -0.02 15.71 -2.07
C SER A 123 -0.03 15.72 -0.53
N PRO A 124 0.16 16.90 0.11
CA PRO A 124 -0.15 17.09 1.52
C PRO A 124 -1.60 16.68 1.84
N ILE A 125 -1.83 16.28 3.09
CA ILE A 125 -3.15 15.91 3.60
C ILE A 125 -3.85 17.17 4.12
N VAL A 126 -4.93 17.55 3.43
CA VAL A 126 -5.73 18.76 3.67
C VAL A 126 -7.08 18.44 4.33
N ASN A 127 -7.88 19.47 4.65
CA ASN A 127 -9.20 19.29 5.26
C ASN A 127 -10.31 19.03 4.23
N ASP A 128 -10.38 19.81 3.15
CA ASP A 128 -11.27 19.51 2.01
C ASP A 128 -10.56 18.56 1.03
N PRO A 129 -11.08 17.36 0.75
CA PRO A 129 -10.54 16.48 -0.29
C PRO A 129 -10.39 17.13 -1.67
N ASP A 130 -11.11 18.21 -1.98
CA ASP A 130 -11.01 18.88 -3.29
C ASP A 130 -9.84 19.88 -3.38
N ALA A 131 -9.28 20.27 -2.24
CA ALA A 131 -8.11 21.17 -2.14
C ALA A 131 -6.75 20.44 -2.11
N ALA A 132 -6.74 19.12 -2.34
CA ALA A 132 -5.54 18.28 -2.25
C ALA A 132 -4.67 18.40 -3.51
N PHE A 133 -4.06 19.57 -3.74
CA PHE A 133 -3.30 19.86 -4.96
C PHE A 133 -1.81 19.51 -4.84
N MET A 134 -1.33 18.72 -5.81
CA MET A 134 0.09 18.48 -6.10
C MET A 134 0.76 19.78 -6.59
N SER A 135 1.88 20.15 -5.96
CA SER A 135 2.69 21.30 -6.38
C SER A 135 3.30 21.08 -7.77
N GLU A 136 3.62 22.16 -8.48
CA GLU A 136 4.24 22.03 -9.81
C GLU A 136 5.66 21.43 -9.73
N THR A 137 6.38 21.67 -8.63
CA THR A 137 7.67 21.02 -8.36
C THR A 137 7.54 19.50 -8.24
N MET A 138 6.54 19.01 -7.50
CA MET A 138 6.24 17.57 -7.40
C MET A 138 5.78 17.01 -8.74
N ARG A 139 4.92 17.73 -9.48
CA ARG A 139 4.46 17.32 -10.81
C ARG A 139 5.65 17.15 -11.76
N MET A 140 6.60 18.08 -11.75
CA MET A 140 7.81 18.02 -12.56
C MET A 140 8.79 16.93 -12.10
N ALA A 141 8.86 16.61 -10.81
CA ALA A 141 9.61 15.45 -10.31
C ALA A 141 9.02 14.12 -10.83
N VAL A 142 7.71 13.91 -10.65
CA VAL A 142 6.99 12.70 -11.13
C VAL A 142 7.10 12.56 -12.66
N ARG A 143 6.88 13.65 -13.42
CA ARG A 143 7.11 13.70 -14.87
C ARG A 143 8.54 13.33 -15.26
N SER A 144 9.53 13.69 -14.45
CA SER A 144 10.93 13.39 -14.74
C SER A 144 11.25 11.92 -14.46
N VAL A 145 10.69 11.32 -13.41
CA VAL A 145 10.77 9.86 -13.17
C VAL A 145 10.11 9.08 -14.32
N ALA A 146 8.97 9.54 -14.83
CA ALA A 146 8.25 8.91 -15.95
C ALA A 146 9.04 8.84 -17.27
N LYS A 147 10.03 9.74 -17.49
CA LYS A 147 10.95 9.70 -18.65
C LYS A 147 12.01 8.57 -18.54
N HIS A 148 12.12 7.96 -17.37
CA HIS A 148 13.17 6.99 -17.03
C HIS A 148 12.62 5.62 -16.62
N PHE A 149 11.40 5.56 -16.05
CA PHE A 149 10.76 4.36 -15.52
C PHE A 149 9.26 4.39 -15.80
N PRO A 150 8.62 3.25 -16.17
CA PRO A 150 7.16 3.14 -16.15
C PRO A 150 6.62 3.56 -14.77
N THR A 151 5.72 4.55 -14.76
CA THR A 151 5.31 5.24 -13.53
C THR A 151 3.79 5.23 -13.39
N ALA A 152 3.29 4.85 -12.20
CA ALA A 152 1.88 4.67 -11.92
C ALA A 152 1.41 5.41 -10.65
N ILE A 153 0.20 5.99 -10.70
CA ILE A 153 -0.48 6.60 -9.55
C ILE A 153 -1.61 5.69 -9.09
N VAL A 154 -1.57 5.22 -7.84
CA VAL A 154 -2.59 4.33 -7.25
C VAL A 154 -3.37 5.07 -6.16
N SER A 155 -4.68 5.26 -6.34
CA SER A 155 -5.49 6.08 -5.42
C SER A 155 -6.86 5.46 -5.11
N GLY A 156 -7.38 5.75 -3.92
CA GLY A 156 -8.78 5.48 -3.56
C GLY A 156 -9.78 6.34 -4.31
N ARG A 157 -9.36 7.54 -4.75
CA ARG A 157 -10.16 8.46 -5.58
C ARG A 157 -10.45 7.87 -6.96
N CYS A 158 -11.54 8.27 -7.60
CA CYS A 158 -11.79 7.89 -8.98
C CYS A 158 -10.66 8.36 -9.90
N ARG A 159 -10.36 7.53 -10.92
CA ARG A 159 -9.23 7.69 -11.84
C ARG A 159 -9.20 9.07 -12.50
N ASP A 160 -10.37 9.57 -12.88
CA ASP A 160 -10.50 10.81 -13.65
C ASP A 160 -10.19 12.04 -12.76
N LYS A 161 -10.54 12.02 -11.47
CA LYS A 161 -10.22 13.08 -10.50
C LYS A 161 -8.73 13.11 -10.10
N VAL A 162 -8.11 11.95 -9.91
CA VAL A 162 -6.64 11.91 -9.69
C VAL A 162 -5.86 12.31 -10.95
N PHE A 163 -6.41 12.08 -12.15
CA PHE A 163 -5.88 12.65 -13.38
C PHE A 163 -6.02 14.18 -13.41
N GLU A 164 -7.17 14.75 -13.02
CA GLU A 164 -7.37 16.20 -12.92
C GLU A 164 -6.40 16.90 -11.96
N PHE A 165 -6.01 16.24 -10.85
CA PHE A 165 -5.00 16.76 -9.94
C PHE A 165 -3.56 16.65 -10.49
N VAL A 166 -3.21 15.52 -11.10
CA VAL A 166 -1.81 15.22 -11.51
C VAL A 166 -1.48 15.77 -12.91
N LYS A 167 -2.41 15.70 -13.87
CA LYS A 167 -2.31 16.23 -15.24
C LYS A 167 -1.09 15.73 -16.05
N LEU A 168 -0.71 14.46 -15.87
CA LEU A 168 0.40 13.80 -16.57
C LEU A 168 -0.12 12.64 -17.44
N ALA A 169 -0.37 12.89 -18.73
CA ALA A 169 -0.89 11.89 -19.66
C ALA A 169 0.10 10.75 -19.96
N GLU A 170 1.37 10.93 -19.58
CA GLU A 170 2.46 9.96 -19.66
C GLU A 170 2.44 8.86 -18.57
N LEU A 171 1.51 8.91 -17.61
CA LEU A 171 1.43 7.95 -16.49
C LEU A 171 0.35 6.88 -16.64
N TYR A 172 0.52 5.79 -15.89
CA TYR A 172 -0.57 4.89 -15.55
C TYR A 172 -1.37 5.45 -14.35
N TYR A 173 -2.69 5.31 -14.38
CA TYR A 173 -3.59 5.70 -13.29
C TYR A 173 -4.46 4.53 -12.88
N ALA A 174 -4.41 4.18 -11.59
CA ALA A 174 -5.17 3.12 -10.95
C ALA A 174 -6.08 3.74 -9.88
N GLY A 175 -7.25 4.22 -10.31
CA GLY A 175 -8.24 4.85 -9.44
C GLY A 175 -9.18 3.85 -8.78
N SER A 176 -9.97 4.33 -7.81
CA SER A 176 -10.96 3.54 -7.06
C SER A 176 -10.33 2.32 -6.38
N HIS A 177 -9.23 2.54 -5.63
CA HIS A 177 -8.35 1.51 -5.07
C HIS A 177 -7.78 0.55 -6.12
N GLY A 178 -7.51 1.10 -7.31
CA GLY A 178 -7.04 0.36 -8.47
C GLY A 178 -8.09 -0.51 -9.17
N MET A 179 -9.39 -0.30 -8.94
CA MET A 179 -10.45 -0.94 -9.74
C MET A 179 -10.64 -0.29 -11.12
N ASP A 180 -10.10 0.91 -11.35
CA ASP A 180 -10.13 1.60 -12.65
C ASP A 180 -8.70 1.94 -13.10
N ILE A 181 -8.06 1.00 -13.79
CA ILE A 181 -6.68 1.11 -14.29
C ILE A 181 -6.68 1.55 -15.76
N LYS A 182 -5.80 2.49 -16.10
CA LYS A 182 -5.55 2.96 -17.48
C LYS A 182 -4.10 3.37 -17.67
N GLY A 183 -3.51 3.02 -18.81
CA GLY A 183 -2.18 3.48 -19.23
C GLY A 183 -2.18 4.72 -20.15
N PRO A 184 -0.99 5.13 -20.65
CA PRO A 184 -0.84 6.31 -21.50
C PRO A 184 -1.53 6.18 -22.88
N ALA A 185 -2.56 7.00 -23.11
CA ALA A 185 -3.40 7.09 -24.33
C ALA A 185 -4.18 5.81 -24.73
N LYS A 186 -5.34 5.86 -25.41
CA LYS A 186 -6.32 6.94 -25.68
C LYS A 186 -7.74 6.37 -25.40
N ALA A 187 -8.80 7.19 -25.54
CA ALA A 187 -10.20 6.82 -25.27
C ALA A 187 -10.55 6.44 -23.80
N SER A 188 -11.82 6.16 -23.51
CA SER A 188 -12.39 6.11 -22.14
C SER A 188 -13.34 4.93 -21.89
N SER A 189 -13.07 4.16 -20.83
CA SER A 189 -13.95 3.10 -20.33
C SER A 189 -15.15 3.67 -19.55
N ARG A 190 -16.29 3.82 -20.24
CA ARG A 190 -17.60 4.08 -19.62
C ARG A 190 -18.20 2.80 -19.05
N HIS A 191 -17.86 2.48 -17.80
CA HIS A 191 -18.48 1.40 -17.03
C HIS A 191 -19.34 1.93 -15.87
N ALA A 192 -20.24 1.10 -15.36
CA ALA A 192 -21.42 1.52 -14.60
C ALA A 192 -21.10 2.27 -13.30
N LYS A 193 -21.92 3.29 -12.98
CA LYS A 193 -21.81 4.11 -11.77
C LYS A 193 -22.47 3.44 -10.57
N ALA A 194 -21.88 3.57 -9.37
CA ALA A 194 -22.49 3.18 -8.10
C ALA A 194 -23.59 4.15 -7.60
N ASN A 195 -24.50 4.62 -8.47
CA ASN A 195 -25.47 5.69 -8.18
C ASN A 195 -26.34 5.44 -6.94
N LYS A 196 -27.12 4.35 -6.91
CA LYS A 196 -28.20 4.17 -5.90
C LYS A 196 -27.73 4.30 -4.44
N VAL A 197 -26.56 3.74 -4.11
CA VAL A 197 -25.99 3.83 -2.76
C VAL A 197 -25.37 5.20 -2.48
N HIS A 198 -24.80 5.88 -3.49
CA HIS A 198 -24.36 7.27 -3.37
C HIS A 198 -25.54 8.20 -3.07
N ASP A 199 -26.61 8.11 -3.86
CA ASP A 199 -27.74 9.02 -3.79
C ASP A 199 -28.47 8.89 -2.44
N ARG A 200 -28.61 7.65 -1.93
CA ARG A 200 -29.14 7.35 -0.59
C ARG A 200 -28.24 7.83 0.56
N LEU A 201 -26.92 7.79 0.40
CA LEU A 201 -25.98 8.34 1.38
C LEU A 201 -26.00 9.87 1.39
N VAL A 202 -26.08 10.52 0.22
CA VAL A 202 -26.23 11.98 0.10
C VAL A 202 -27.51 12.46 0.79
N GLU A 203 -28.62 11.74 0.60
CA GLU A 203 -29.90 12.02 1.26
C GLU A 203 -29.77 11.95 2.80
N LEU A 204 -29.28 10.83 3.33
CA LEU A 204 -29.28 10.57 4.78
C LEU A 204 -28.18 11.29 5.56
N THR A 205 -27.08 11.69 4.91
CA THR A 205 -26.02 12.49 5.56
C THR A 205 -26.27 14.00 5.48
N ARG A 206 -27.33 14.44 4.78
CA ARG A 206 -27.65 15.87 4.58
C ARG A 206 -27.92 16.63 5.88
N SER A 207 -28.35 15.95 6.94
CA SER A 207 -28.57 16.52 8.27
C SER A 207 -27.29 16.65 9.10
N VAL A 208 -26.16 16.10 8.68
CA VAL A 208 -24.91 16.03 9.46
C VAL A 208 -23.93 17.12 8.97
N PRO A 209 -23.72 18.22 9.71
CA PRO A 209 -22.86 19.31 9.25
C PRO A 209 -21.42 18.85 9.05
N GLY A 210 -20.83 19.23 7.91
CA GLY A 210 -19.45 18.86 7.55
C GLY A 210 -19.25 17.45 6.99
N ALA A 211 -20.31 16.64 6.85
CA ALA A 211 -20.26 15.37 6.14
C ALA A 211 -20.24 15.63 4.62
N LYS A 212 -19.38 14.91 3.88
CA LYS A 212 -19.25 15.07 2.42
C LYS A 212 -19.21 13.69 1.75
N VAL A 213 -20.21 13.39 0.92
CA VAL A 213 -20.28 12.14 0.14
C VAL A 213 -19.68 12.37 -1.25
N GLU A 214 -18.82 11.45 -1.69
CA GLU A 214 -18.07 11.51 -2.95
C GLU A 214 -18.30 10.24 -3.78
N ASN A 215 -18.72 10.40 -5.04
CA ASN A 215 -18.88 9.29 -5.98
C ASN A 215 -17.54 8.94 -6.64
N ASN A 216 -16.82 7.99 -6.06
CA ASN A 216 -15.55 7.47 -6.58
C ASN A 216 -15.76 6.35 -7.63
N LYS A 217 -16.78 6.48 -8.50
CA LYS A 217 -17.17 5.63 -9.65
C LYS A 217 -17.55 4.19 -9.27
N PHE A 218 -16.56 3.41 -8.83
CA PHE A 218 -16.72 2.05 -8.30
C PHE A 218 -16.87 2.03 -6.77
N CYS A 219 -16.43 3.10 -6.09
CA CYS A 219 -16.57 3.27 -4.64
C CYS A 219 -17.42 4.50 -4.33
N VAL A 220 -17.96 4.59 -3.11
CA VAL A 220 -18.56 5.81 -2.55
C VAL A 220 -17.88 6.12 -1.23
N SER A 221 -17.42 7.35 -1.05
CA SER A 221 -16.66 7.78 0.12
C SER A 221 -17.45 8.80 0.93
N VAL A 222 -17.67 8.54 2.22
CA VAL A 222 -18.32 9.46 3.16
C VAL A 222 -17.25 10.04 4.07
N HIS A 223 -16.81 11.26 3.76
CA HIS A 223 -15.81 11.98 4.52
C HIS A 223 -16.43 12.58 5.77
N PHE A 224 -15.85 12.30 6.95
CA PHE A 224 -16.32 12.80 8.26
C PHE A 224 -15.32 13.76 8.92
N ARG A 225 -14.30 14.21 8.16
CA ARG A 225 -13.21 15.07 8.66
C ARG A 225 -13.63 16.42 9.23
N CYS A 226 -14.72 16.98 8.71
CA CYS A 226 -15.25 18.28 9.13
C CYS A 226 -16.51 18.17 10.00
N VAL A 227 -16.85 16.95 10.45
CA VAL A 227 -18.00 16.66 11.33
C VAL A 227 -17.56 16.75 12.79
N ASP A 228 -18.39 17.36 13.66
CA ASP A 228 -18.16 17.37 15.12
C ASP A 228 -18.06 15.92 15.65
N GLU A 229 -17.06 15.66 16.50
CA GLU A 229 -16.77 14.33 17.05
C GLU A 229 -17.99 13.69 17.76
N LYS A 230 -18.89 14.49 18.33
CA LYS A 230 -20.14 14.01 18.95
C LYS A 230 -21.06 13.32 17.94
N MET A 231 -21.08 13.80 16.70
CA MET A 231 -21.93 13.28 15.61
C MET A 231 -21.32 12.07 14.89
N TRP A 232 -20.07 11.70 15.19
CA TRP A 232 -19.38 10.59 14.52
C TRP A 232 -20.08 9.24 14.73
N GLY A 233 -20.62 8.99 15.93
CA GLY A 233 -21.36 7.77 16.24
C GLY A 233 -22.67 7.66 15.44
N GLU A 234 -23.44 8.74 15.38
CA GLU A 234 -24.69 8.82 14.60
C GLU A 234 -24.42 8.64 13.10
N LEU A 235 -23.42 9.33 12.56
CA LEU A 235 -23.01 9.18 11.17
C LEU A 235 -22.55 7.75 10.85
N ALA A 236 -21.81 7.10 11.76
CA ALA A 236 -21.39 5.72 11.58
C ALA A 236 -22.59 4.76 11.54
N GLU A 237 -23.58 4.90 12.43
CA GLU A 237 -24.80 4.09 12.41
C GLU A 237 -25.71 4.39 11.22
N THR A 238 -25.81 5.63 10.77
CA THR A 238 -26.53 5.99 9.53
C THR A 238 -25.90 5.29 8.32
N VAL A 239 -24.57 5.35 8.18
CA VAL A 239 -23.86 4.67 7.07
C VAL A 239 -24.00 3.15 7.17
N LYS A 240 -23.84 2.54 8.36
CA LYS A 240 -24.10 1.11 8.60
C LYS A 240 -25.54 0.71 8.27
N GLY A 241 -26.50 1.57 8.57
CA GLY A 241 -27.92 1.39 8.27
C GLY A 241 -28.15 1.18 6.77
N VAL A 242 -27.62 2.07 5.94
CA VAL A 242 -27.68 1.94 4.47
C VAL A 242 -27.04 0.65 4.00
N MET A 243 -25.91 0.22 4.57
CA MET A 243 -25.22 -1.01 4.12
C MET A 243 -26.08 -2.28 4.27
N ARG A 244 -27.09 -2.30 5.14
CA ARG A 244 -28.05 -3.42 5.28
C ARG A 244 -28.89 -3.62 4.00
N GLU A 245 -29.15 -2.55 3.25
CA GLU A 245 -29.86 -2.58 1.97
C GLU A 245 -28.98 -3.11 0.81
N TYR A 246 -27.65 -3.13 0.97
CA TYR A 246 -26.69 -3.41 -0.11
C TYR A 246 -25.69 -4.54 0.22
N PRO A 247 -26.13 -5.80 0.45
CA PRO A 247 -25.27 -6.91 0.90
C PRO A 247 -24.17 -7.35 -0.09
N LYS A 248 -24.15 -6.81 -1.32
CA LYS A 248 -23.06 -7.01 -2.30
C LYS A 248 -21.94 -5.97 -2.20
N LEU A 249 -22.05 -5.03 -1.25
CA LEU A 249 -21.06 -4.02 -0.93
C LEU A 249 -20.47 -4.29 0.46
N ARG A 250 -19.27 -3.76 0.70
CA ARG A 250 -18.56 -3.79 1.97
C ARG A 250 -18.13 -2.38 2.35
N LEU A 251 -18.36 -2.01 3.60
CA LEU A 251 -17.77 -0.82 4.22
C LEU A 251 -16.31 -1.10 4.61
N THR A 252 -15.40 -0.17 4.33
CA THR A 252 -14.06 -0.11 4.96
C THR A 252 -13.77 1.30 5.49
N GLN A 253 -12.99 1.44 6.56
CA GLN A 253 -12.62 2.74 7.12
C GLN A 253 -11.23 3.15 6.62
N GLY A 254 -11.11 4.38 6.14
CA GLY A 254 -9.84 5.06 5.85
C GLY A 254 -9.61 6.25 6.78
N ARG A 255 -8.69 7.14 6.42
CA ARG A 255 -8.26 8.28 7.23
C ARG A 255 -9.29 9.42 7.28
N MET A 256 -10.19 9.39 8.26
CA MET A 256 -11.38 10.28 8.40
C MET A 256 -12.44 10.11 7.29
N VAL A 257 -12.56 8.89 6.76
CA VAL A 257 -13.48 8.56 5.67
C VAL A 257 -14.03 7.14 5.83
N PHE A 258 -15.32 6.95 5.55
CA PHE A 258 -15.92 5.63 5.32
C PHE A 258 -16.00 5.35 3.82
N GLU A 259 -15.65 4.14 3.41
CA GLU A 259 -15.59 3.75 2.00
C GLU A 259 -16.50 2.56 1.73
N VAL A 260 -17.52 2.77 0.92
CA VAL A 260 -18.39 1.72 0.39
C VAL A 260 -17.79 1.22 -0.92
N ARG A 261 -17.45 -0.06 -0.99
CA ARG A 261 -16.91 -0.71 -2.20
C ARG A 261 -17.58 -2.06 -2.47
N PRO A 262 -17.61 -2.56 -3.72
CA PRO A 262 -18.07 -3.91 -4.04
C PRO A 262 -17.32 -4.99 -3.26
N THR A 263 -18.01 -6.09 -2.92
CA THR A 263 -17.41 -7.27 -2.27
C THR A 263 -16.62 -8.12 -3.28
N ILE A 264 -15.69 -7.48 -3.99
CA ILE A 264 -14.70 -8.09 -4.88
C ILE A 264 -13.39 -8.22 -4.10
N LYS A 265 -12.65 -9.32 -4.28
CA LYS A 265 -11.30 -9.50 -3.71
C LYS A 265 -10.28 -8.67 -4.52
N TRP A 266 -10.33 -7.35 -4.40
CA TRP A 266 -9.42 -6.39 -5.04
C TRP A 266 -8.94 -5.31 -4.05
N ASP A 267 -7.70 -4.87 -4.25
CA ASP A 267 -6.91 -4.02 -3.36
C ASP A 267 -5.72 -3.41 -4.14
N LYS A 268 -4.98 -2.49 -3.52
CA LYS A 268 -3.82 -1.83 -4.16
C LYS A 268 -2.67 -2.81 -4.45
N GLY A 269 -2.59 -3.93 -3.73
CA GLY A 269 -1.64 -5.01 -4.01
C GLY A 269 -1.95 -5.66 -5.36
N LYS A 270 -3.20 -6.03 -5.61
CA LYS A 270 -3.62 -6.56 -6.91
C LYS A 270 -3.51 -5.56 -8.05
N ALA A 271 -3.75 -4.28 -7.78
CA ALA A 271 -3.49 -3.23 -8.74
C ALA A 271 -2.00 -3.16 -9.14
N LEU A 272 -1.09 -3.33 -8.18
CA LEU A 272 0.35 -3.44 -8.43
C LEU A 272 0.72 -4.74 -9.17
N GLU A 273 0.16 -5.89 -8.79
CA GLU A 273 0.36 -7.17 -9.50
C GLU A 273 -0.06 -7.04 -10.98
N PHE A 274 -1.27 -6.52 -11.25
CA PHE A 274 -1.79 -6.28 -12.60
C PHE A 274 -0.98 -5.25 -13.40
N LEU A 275 -0.50 -4.17 -12.76
CA LEU A 275 0.36 -3.17 -13.42
C LEU A 275 1.69 -3.80 -13.84
N LEU A 276 2.27 -4.68 -13.01
CA LEU A 276 3.52 -5.35 -13.34
C LEU A 276 3.33 -6.42 -14.41
N GLU A 277 2.23 -7.18 -14.38
CA GLU A 277 1.81 -8.07 -15.48
C GLU A 277 1.65 -7.29 -16.80
N SER A 278 0.91 -6.16 -16.78
CA SER A 278 0.68 -5.29 -17.94
C SER A 278 1.95 -4.64 -18.51
N LEU A 279 3.03 -4.58 -17.74
CA LEU A 279 4.34 -4.09 -18.15
C LEU A 279 5.29 -5.21 -18.61
N GLY A 280 4.85 -6.47 -18.62
CA GLY A 280 5.68 -7.64 -18.91
C GLY A 280 6.61 -8.06 -17.76
N PHE A 281 6.34 -7.60 -16.53
CA PHE A 281 7.15 -7.82 -15.32
C PHE A 281 6.52 -8.80 -14.31
N ALA A 282 5.64 -9.71 -14.77
CA ALA A 282 5.09 -10.79 -13.94
C ALA A 282 6.17 -11.81 -13.53
N ASP A 283 6.83 -12.42 -14.52
CA ASP A 283 7.79 -13.52 -14.31
C ASP A 283 9.26 -13.06 -14.31
N CYS A 284 9.50 -11.75 -14.52
CA CYS A 284 10.85 -11.20 -14.57
C CYS A 284 11.48 -11.09 -13.17
N ASN A 285 12.16 -12.17 -12.75
CA ASN A 285 12.95 -12.27 -11.51
C ASN A 285 14.07 -11.23 -11.32
N ASN A 286 14.25 -10.31 -12.26
CA ASN A 286 15.22 -9.22 -12.19
C ASN A 286 14.56 -7.86 -12.48
N VAL A 287 13.38 -7.61 -11.90
CA VAL A 287 12.71 -6.30 -11.93
C VAL A 287 12.58 -5.75 -10.51
N LEU A 288 12.94 -4.48 -10.31
CA LEU A 288 12.75 -3.78 -9.03
C LEU A 288 11.58 -2.79 -9.10
N PRO A 289 10.35 -3.19 -8.73
CA PRO A 289 9.25 -2.25 -8.53
C PRO A 289 9.41 -1.48 -7.21
N VAL A 290 9.31 -0.15 -7.27
CA VAL A 290 9.30 0.73 -6.09
C VAL A 290 7.86 1.21 -5.86
N TYR A 291 7.33 1.05 -4.64
CA TYR A 291 6.01 1.53 -4.26
C TYR A 291 6.10 2.47 -3.04
N ILE A 292 5.45 3.64 -3.12
CA ILE A 292 5.45 4.66 -2.06
C ILE A 292 3.99 4.96 -1.63
N GLY A 293 3.68 4.91 -0.33
CA GLY A 293 2.31 5.15 0.19
C GLY A 293 2.28 5.53 1.67
N ASP A 294 1.21 6.19 2.14
CA ASP A 294 1.09 6.66 3.53
C ASP A 294 0.06 5.89 4.39
N ASP A 295 -0.90 5.21 3.77
CA ASP A 295 -2.12 4.74 4.42
C ASP A 295 -2.16 3.21 4.58
N ARG A 296 -3.04 2.72 5.47
CA ARG A 296 -3.30 1.30 5.70
C ARG A 296 -3.62 0.52 4.41
N THR A 297 -4.18 1.18 3.41
CA THR A 297 -4.48 0.56 2.11
C THR A 297 -3.25 0.27 1.24
N ASP A 298 -2.07 0.81 1.58
CA ASP A 298 -0.79 0.57 0.89
C ASP A 298 -0.03 -0.63 1.43
N GLU A 299 -0.35 -1.07 2.65
CA GLU A 299 0.14 -2.33 3.20
C GLU A 299 -0.16 -3.52 2.30
N ASP A 300 -1.23 -3.47 1.51
CA ASP A 300 -1.55 -4.56 0.57
C ASP A 300 -0.54 -4.60 -0.60
N ALA A 301 -0.02 -3.45 -1.04
CA ALA A 301 1.08 -3.36 -2.00
C ALA A 301 2.44 -3.70 -1.39
N PHE A 302 2.74 -3.23 -0.17
CA PHE A 302 3.98 -3.59 0.53
C PHE A 302 4.07 -5.10 0.79
N LYS A 303 2.94 -5.76 1.15
CA LYS A 303 2.85 -7.23 1.26
C LYS A 303 3.13 -7.94 -0.07
N VAL A 304 2.68 -7.43 -1.22
CA VAL A 304 3.01 -8.00 -2.54
C VAL A 304 4.52 -8.03 -2.74
N LEU A 305 5.17 -6.88 -2.57
CA LEU A 305 6.62 -6.74 -2.74
C LEU A 305 7.40 -7.68 -1.80
N ARG A 306 6.99 -7.72 -0.52
CA ARG A 306 7.59 -8.62 0.48
C ARG A 306 7.36 -10.10 0.17
N ARG A 307 6.19 -10.50 -0.35
CA ARG A 307 5.91 -11.88 -0.80
C ARG A 307 6.71 -12.29 -2.03
N ARG A 308 6.92 -11.39 -3.00
CA ARG A 308 7.73 -11.66 -4.21
C ARG A 308 9.23 -11.69 -3.92
N GLY A 309 9.67 -11.20 -2.75
CA GLY A 309 11.09 -11.05 -2.40
C GLY A 309 11.82 -10.02 -3.28
N GLN A 310 11.08 -9.24 -4.07
CA GLN A 310 11.58 -8.36 -5.13
C GLN A 310 10.80 -7.05 -5.11
N GLY A 311 11.53 -5.94 -5.16
CA GLY A 311 10.97 -4.59 -5.07
C GLY A 311 11.15 -3.92 -3.70
N VAL A 312 10.69 -2.67 -3.61
CA VAL A 312 10.96 -1.76 -2.49
C VAL A 312 9.67 -1.05 -2.07
N GLY A 313 9.14 -1.40 -0.90
CA GLY A 313 8.04 -0.67 -0.27
C GLY A 313 8.58 0.45 0.63
N ILE A 314 8.06 1.67 0.45
CA ILE A 314 8.43 2.87 1.22
C ILE A 314 7.17 3.48 1.85
N LEU A 315 7.13 3.52 3.18
CA LEU A 315 6.03 4.13 3.93
C LEU A 315 6.28 5.64 4.13
N VAL A 316 5.26 6.47 3.89
CA VAL A 316 5.28 7.90 4.25
C VAL A 316 4.64 8.10 5.64
N SER A 317 5.44 8.49 6.63
CA SER A 317 4.98 8.76 8.00
C SER A 317 6.01 9.50 8.86
N LYS A 318 5.62 10.62 9.47
CA LYS A 318 6.39 11.30 10.53
C LYS A 318 6.45 10.55 11.87
N HIS A 319 5.71 9.46 11.99
CA HIS A 319 5.47 8.75 13.24
C HIS A 319 5.52 7.23 13.01
N PRO A 320 6.01 6.44 13.99
CA PRO A 320 5.96 4.98 13.90
C PRO A 320 4.57 4.44 13.58
N LYS A 321 4.52 3.48 12.65
CA LYS A 321 3.33 2.69 12.28
C LYS A 321 3.73 1.24 12.16
N GLU A 322 2.82 0.31 12.44
CA GLU A 322 2.98 -1.07 11.96
C GLU A 322 2.97 -1.08 10.43
N THR A 323 4.03 -1.62 9.82
CA THR A 323 4.16 -1.64 8.36
C THR A 323 4.98 -2.83 7.86
N THR A 324 4.63 -3.29 6.67
CA THR A 324 5.41 -4.27 5.89
C THR A 324 6.36 -3.62 4.89
N ALA A 325 6.41 -2.28 4.82
CA ALA A 325 7.41 -1.54 4.05
C ALA A 325 8.85 -1.86 4.51
N SER A 326 9.82 -1.69 3.61
CA SER A 326 11.25 -1.91 3.88
C SER A 326 11.97 -0.64 4.35
N TYR A 327 11.44 0.53 3.96
CA TYR A 327 12.01 1.85 4.27
C TYR A 327 10.90 2.83 4.63
N SER A 328 11.27 3.99 5.17
CA SER A 328 10.36 5.10 5.44
C SER A 328 10.82 6.42 4.79
N LEU A 329 9.89 7.35 4.67
CA LEU A 329 10.08 8.79 4.43
C LEU A 329 9.11 9.53 5.36
N GLN A 330 9.45 10.71 5.85
CA GLN A 330 8.64 11.41 6.84
C GLN A 330 7.39 12.07 6.22
N GLU A 331 7.53 12.71 5.06
CA GLU A 331 6.45 13.48 4.42
C GLU A 331 6.66 13.71 2.90
N PRO A 332 5.67 14.25 2.16
CA PRO A 332 5.77 14.51 0.71
C PRO A 332 6.98 15.32 0.25
N ALA A 333 7.61 16.13 1.11
CA ALA A 333 8.84 16.84 0.77
C ALA A 333 10.01 15.86 0.53
N GLU A 334 10.20 14.87 1.40
CA GLU A 334 11.21 13.83 1.24
C GLU A 334 10.88 12.87 0.09
N VAL A 335 9.58 12.64 -0.20
CA VAL A 335 9.14 11.92 -1.40
C VAL A 335 9.59 12.66 -2.66
N MET A 336 9.41 13.98 -2.73
CA MET A 336 9.89 14.80 -3.86
C MET A 336 11.42 14.69 -4.00
N GLU A 337 12.16 14.79 -2.89
CA GLU A 337 13.62 14.65 -2.91
C GLU A 337 14.06 13.26 -3.40
N PHE A 338 13.46 12.19 -2.89
CA PHE A 338 13.76 10.82 -3.30
C PHE A 338 13.54 10.61 -4.80
N LEU A 339 12.43 11.12 -5.35
CA LEU A 339 12.13 11.07 -6.79
C LEU A 339 13.14 11.89 -7.61
N LEU A 340 13.58 13.06 -7.13
CA LEU A 340 14.60 13.87 -7.81
C LEU A 340 15.98 13.21 -7.78
N ARG A 341 16.41 12.65 -6.64
CA ARG A 341 17.65 11.85 -6.53
C ARG A 341 17.62 10.65 -7.50
N LEU A 342 16.48 9.96 -7.61
CA LEU A 342 16.29 8.82 -8.52
C LEU A 342 16.42 9.21 -10.00
N VAL A 343 15.92 10.38 -10.39
CA VAL A 343 16.13 10.94 -11.74
C VAL A 343 17.61 11.21 -11.99
N GLU A 344 18.28 11.92 -11.07
CA GLU A 344 19.67 12.34 -11.29
C GLU A 344 20.62 11.14 -11.33
N TRP A 345 20.46 10.18 -10.42
CA TRP A 345 21.17 8.90 -10.48
C TRP A 345 21.01 8.21 -11.84
N LYS A 346 19.79 8.19 -12.42
CA LYS A 346 19.57 7.54 -13.73
C LYS A 346 20.14 8.34 -14.90
N ARG A 347 20.26 9.67 -14.78
CA ARG A 347 20.96 10.53 -15.75
C ARG A 347 22.46 10.27 -15.72
N LEU A 348 23.08 10.33 -14.54
CA LEU A 348 24.52 10.08 -14.35
C LEU A 348 24.91 8.66 -14.78
N SER A 349 24.10 7.66 -14.42
CA SER A 349 24.30 6.27 -14.86
C SER A 349 24.28 6.12 -16.39
N ARG A 350 23.40 6.85 -17.09
CA ARG A 350 23.36 6.89 -18.57
C ARG A 350 24.51 7.68 -19.19
N ALA A 351 25.07 8.66 -18.49
CA ALA A 351 26.22 9.42 -18.96
C ALA A 351 27.51 8.60 -18.87
N SER A 352 27.74 7.92 -17.75
CA SER A 352 28.89 7.03 -17.55
C SER A 352 28.98 5.93 -18.61
N LEU A 353 27.85 5.25 -18.89
CA LEU A 353 27.75 4.23 -19.95
C LEU A 353 28.04 4.76 -21.37
N ARG A 354 27.96 6.08 -21.61
CA ARG A 354 28.28 6.74 -22.89
C ARG A 354 29.71 7.27 -22.97
N MET A 355 30.47 7.19 -21.88
CA MET A 355 31.91 7.49 -21.85
C MET A 355 32.76 6.21 -21.79
N GLN A 356 32.11 5.05 -21.83
CA GLN A 356 32.70 3.70 -21.86
C GLN A 356 32.39 2.96 -23.18
N GLN A 357 31.92 3.70 -24.19
CA GLN A 357 31.63 3.28 -25.57
C GLN A 357 32.26 4.29 -26.53
#